data_AF-A0A9W9A4X2-F1
#
_entry.id   AF-A0A9W9A4X2-F1
#
_cell.length_a   1.000
_cell.length_b   1.000
_cell.length_c   1.000
_cell.angle_alpha   90.00
_cell.angle_beta   90.00
_cell.angle_gamma   90.00
#
_symmetry.space_group_name_H-M   'P 1'
#
loop_
_entity.id
_entity.type
_entity.pdbx_description
1 polymer ?
#
loop_
_entity_poly.entity_id
_entity_poly.type
_entity_poly.pdbx_seq_one_letter_code
_entity_poly.pdbx_strand_id
1 'polypeptide(L)'
;MSSEQSAIPNVNVSLETHLILALEPLLPITDTALSTQLAQYLSGPEGIIPYNILLSVSRWSRSPAGSSALRACSLPLDPNSYLMISLLAGTTTSPDRKFGLYEPQEPEQLAAQTKRERKAITTIINGVFSVIGSGAAAWIGSERTNWRQEWRILFALFVAVVVAISETVLYIIWQSRSSSAKTTKMRRLIRAKKEDKENSDHLNTNTTNEEAHHNGLRLRVQTKSTT
;
A
#
# COMPACT_ATOMS: atom_id res chain seq x y z
N MET A 1 -4.09 -12.59 -34.89
CA MET A 1 -4.86 -12.39 -33.64
C MET A 1 -4.03 -12.99 -32.51
N SER A 2 -3.11 -12.19 -31.98
CA SER A 2 -2.20 -12.61 -30.92
C SER A 2 -2.91 -12.39 -29.60
N SER A 3 -3.29 -13.47 -28.94
CA SER A 3 -3.82 -13.46 -27.59
C SER A 3 -2.76 -12.87 -26.66
N GLU A 4 -2.99 -11.67 -26.15
CA GLU A 4 -2.38 -11.18 -24.90
C GLU A 4 -2.79 -12.15 -23.80
N GLN A 5 -1.97 -13.19 -23.65
CA GLN A 5 -2.03 -14.10 -22.52
C GLN A 5 -1.43 -13.32 -21.37
N SER A 6 -2.27 -12.49 -20.73
CA SER A 6 -1.96 -11.86 -19.45
C SER A 6 -1.35 -12.93 -18.57
N ALA A 7 -0.10 -12.72 -18.16
CA ALA A 7 0.64 -13.63 -17.32
C ALA A 7 -0.09 -13.71 -15.97
N ILE A 8 -1.04 -14.64 -15.87
CA ILE A 8 -1.73 -14.94 -14.62
C ILE A 8 -0.62 -15.40 -13.69
N PRO A 9 -0.41 -14.74 -12.54
CA PRO A 9 0.62 -15.15 -11.60
C PRO A 9 0.37 -16.62 -11.26
N ASN A 10 1.43 -17.43 -11.31
CA ASN A 10 1.41 -18.83 -10.86
C ASN A 10 1.24 -18.85 -9.35
N VAL A 11 0.00 -18.65 -8.91
CA VAL A 11 -0.40 -18.65 -7.51
C VAL A 11 -0.68 -20.09 -7.11
N ASN A 12 0.10 -20.60 -6.17
CA ASN A 12 -0.13 -21.88 -5.54
C ASN A 12 -1.16 -21.71 -4.40
N VAL A 13 -2.07 -22.67 -4.32
CA VAL A 13 -3.16 -22.70 -3.33
C VAL A 13 -3.14 -24.03 -2.59
N SER A 14 -3.33 -23.98 -1.27
CA SER A 14 -3.59 -25.18 -0.46
C SER A 14 -5.03 -25.64 -0.62
N LEU A 15 -5.22 -26.88 -1.06
CA LEU A 15 -6.50 -27.55 -1.10
C LEU A 15 -6.87 -28.11 0.27
N GLU A 16 -8.11 -27.88 0.66
CA GLU A 16 -8.70 -28.59 1.79
C GLU A 16 -9.10 -30.03 1.38
N THR A 17 -9.09 -30.96 2.33
CA THR A 17 -9.40 -32.38 2.11
C THR A 17 -10.76 -32.59 1.43
N HIS A 18 -11.75 -31.78 1.78
CA HIS A 18 -13.09 -31.88 1.21
C HIS A 18 -13.14 -31.48 -0.28
N LEU A 19 -12.27 -30.55 -0.71
CA LEU A 19 -12.14 -30.19 -2.13
C LEU A 19 -11.44 -31.29 -2.93
N ILE A 20 -10.47 -31.98 -2.32
CA ILE A 20 -9.82 -33.14 -2.93
C ILE A 20 -10.87 -34.22 -3.23
N LEU A 21 -11.69 -34.56 -2.24
CA LEU A 21 -12.79 -35.52 -2.39
C LEU A 21 -13.84 -35.08 -3.42
N ALA A 22 -14.09 -33.78 -3.55
CA ALA A 22 -15.05 -33.25 -4.53
C ALA A 22 -14.50 -33.26 -5.97
N LEU A 23 -13.17 -33.16 -6.14
CA LEU A 23 -12.49 -33.14 -7.45
C LEU A 23 -12.16 -34.55 -7.97
N GLU A 24 -12.01 -35.54 -7.08
CA GLU A 24 -11.70 -36.92 -7.46
C GLU A 24 -12.69 -37.52 -8.49
N PRO A 25 -14.03 -37.33 -8.38
CA PRO A 25 -14.98 -37.80 -9.37
C PRO A 25 -14.84 -37.16 -10.76
N LEU A 26 -14.15 -36.02 -10.88
CA LEU A 26 -13.96 -35.32 -12.16
C LEU A 26 -12.87 -35.93 -13.05
N LEU A 27 -11.94 -36.68 -12.46
CA LEU A 27 -10.81 -37.27 -13.17
C LEU A 27 -11.21 -38.08 -14.43
N PRO A 28 -12.23 -38.97 -14.39
CA PRO A 28 -12.62 -39.74 -15.56
C PRO A 28 -13.48 -38.97 -16.58
N ILE A 29 -14.02 -37.80 -16.23
CA ILE A 29 -15.01 -37.06 -17.03
C ILE A 29 -14.35 -35.90 -17.80
N THR A 30 -13.30 -35.34 -17.22
CA THR A 30 -12.60 -34.17 -17.75
C THR A 30 -11.77 -34.52 -18.98
N ASP A 31 -11.39 -33.50 -19.74
CA ASP A 31 -10.49 -33.67 -20.89
C ASP A 31 -9.17 -34.30 -20.44
N THR A 32 -8.63 -35.21 -21.26
CA THR A 32 -7.45 -36.04 -20.97
C THR A 32 -6.23 -35.21 -20.53
N ALA A 33 -6.03 -34.04 -21.12
CA ALA A 33 -4.94 -33.14 -20.74
C ALA A 33 -5.15 -32.54 -19.33
N LEU A 34 -6.38 -32.14 -19.01
CA LEU A 34 -6.74 -31.52 -17.73
C LEU A 34 -6.77 -32.58 -16.62
N SER A 35 -7.30 -33.77 -16.89
CA SER A 35 -7.33 -34.88 -15.92
C SER A 35 -5.93 -35.32 -15.52
N THR A 36 -4.99 -35.39 -16.47
CA THR A 36 -3.59 -35.73 -16.19
C THR A 36 -2.93 -34.69 -15.27
N GLN A 37 -3.14 -33.40 -15.56
CA GLN A 37 -2.62 -32.31 -14.72
C GLN A 37 -3.25 -32.35 -13.32
N LEU A 38 -4.57 -32.54 -13.23
CA LEU A 38 -5.28 -32.61 -11.96
C LEU A 38 -4.84 -33.81 -11.11
N ALA A 39 -4.69 -34.99 -11.72
CA ALA A 39 -4.24 -36.21 -11.06
C ALA A 39 -2.85 -36.06 -10.41
N GLN A 40 -1.94 -35.36 -11.09
CA GLN A 40 -0.60 -35.08 -10.59
C GLN A 40 -0.64 -34.31 -9.26
N TYR A 41 -1.51 -33.31 -9.14
CA TYR A 41 -1.60 -32.48 -7.93
C TYR A 41 -2.46 -33.12 -6.83
N LEU A 42 -3.49 -33.88 -7.18
CA LEU A 42 -4.33 -34.59 -6.20
C LEU A 42 -3.58 -35.74 -5.49
N SER A 43 -2.57 -36.31 -6.14
CA SER A 43 -1.72 -37.36 -5.55
C SER A 43 -0.56 -36.80 -4.70
N GLY A 44 -0.38 -35.47 -4.68
CA GLY A 44 0.70 -34.81 -3.96
C GLY A 44 0.48 -34.78 -2.45
N PRO A 45 1.51 -35.02 -1.62
CA PRO A 45 1.37 -35.07 -0.16
C PRO A 45 1.02 -33.72 0.48
N GLU A 46 1.29 -32.61 -0.22
CA GLU A 46 1.15 -31.25 0.32
C GLU A 46 -0.22 -30.64 0.06
N GLY A 47 -1.06 -31.28 -0.77
CA GLY A 47 -2.36 -30.72 -1.16
C GLY A 47 -2.25 -29.35 -1.84
N ILE A 48 -1.10 -29.03 -2.46
CA ILE A 48 -0.89 -27.74 -3.12
C ILE A 48 -1.22 -27.90 -4.61
N ILE A 49 -2.12 -27.06 -5.12
CA ILE A 49 -2.45 -27.00 -6.53
C ILE A 49 -2.22 -25.59 -7.09
N PRO A 50 -1.74 -25.46 -8.34
CA PRO A 50 -1.74 -24.20 -9.04
C PRO A 50 -3.16 -23.68 -9.32
N TYR A 51 -3.39 -22.40 -9.07
CA TYR A 51 -4.69 -21.74 -9.27
C TYR A 51 -5.19 -21.84 -10.71
N ASN A 52 -4.30 -21.83 -11.70
CA ASN A 52 -4.65 -21.94 -13.12
C ASN A 52 -5.34 -23.27 -13.46
N ILE A 53 -5.03 -24.36 -12.77
CA ILE A 53 -5.68 -25.67 -12.94
C ILE A 53 -7.11 -25.60 -12.43
N LEU A 54 -7.31 -25.07 -11.22
CA LEU A 54 -8.65 -24.87 -10.64
C LEU A 54 -9.51 -23.92 -11.48
N LEU A 55 -8.89 -22.87 -12.03
CA LEU A 55 -9.57 -21.96 -12.95
C LEU A 55 -9.97 -22.68 -14.25
N SER A 56 -9.12 -23.56 -14.77
CA SER A 56 -9.43 -24.37 -15.96
C SER A 56 -10.57 -25.34 -15.70
N VAL A 57 -10.61 -26.00 -14.52
CA VAL A 57 -11.74 -26.84 -14.08
C VAL A 57 -13.02 -26.03 -14.00
N SER A 58 -12.98 -24.85 -13.37
CA SER A 58 -14.11 -23.91 -13.26
C SER A 58 -14.64 -23.45 -14.63
N ARG A 59 -13.75 -23.22 -15.59
CA ARG A 59 -14.13 -22.86 -16.97
C ARG A 59 -14.72 -24.04 -17.72
N TRP A 60 -14.14 -25.23 -17.56
CA TRP A 60 -14.64 -26.45 -18.18
C TRP A 60 -16.04 -26.81 -17.67
N SER A 61 -16.29 -26.72 -16.36
CA SER A 61 -17.61 -27.02 -15.78
C SER A 61 -18.72 -26.06 -16.28
N ARG A 62 -18.35 -24.81 -16.62
CA ARG A 62 -19.24 -23.82 -17.26
C ARG A 62 -19.51 -24.07 -18.74
N SER A 63 -18.65 -24.83 -19.40
CA SER A 63 -18.81 -25.09 -20.83
C SER A 63 -20.02 -26.00 -21.09
N PRO A 64 -20.67 -25.90 -22.26
CA PRO A 64 -21.78 -26.80 -22.62
C PRO A 64 -21.35 -28.28 -22.58
N ALA A 65 -20.12 -28.57 -23.06
CA ALA A 65 -19.56 -29.91 -23.04
C ALA A 65 -19.37 -30.42 -21.60
N GLY A 66 -18.69 -29.66 -20.74
CA GLY A 66 -18.43 -30.06 -19.35
C GLY A 66 -19.72 -30.18 -18.53
N SER A 67 -20.63 -29.22 -18.62
CA SER A 67 -21.94 -29.29 -17.93
C SER A 67 -22.79 -30.48 -18.39
N SER A 68 -22.77 -30.83 -19.68
CA SER A 68 -23.44 -32.03 -20.19
C SER A 68 -22.78 -33.32 -19.69
N ALA A 69 -21.46 -33.38 -19.66
CA ALA A 69 -20.69 -34.54 -19.19
C ALA A 69 -20.90 -34.80 -17.68
N LEU A 70 -20.95 -33.74 -16.87
CA LEU A 70 -21.24 -33.83 -15.42
C LEU A 70 -22.64 -34.38 -15.14
N ARG A 71 -23.62 -33.99 -15.95
CA ARG A 71 -25.01 -34.49 -15.85
C ARG A 71 -25.18 -35.91 -16.39
N ALA A 72 -24.35 -36.32 -17.35
CA ALA A 72 -24.40 -37.64 -17.97
C ALA A 72 -23.72 -38.74 -17.14
N CYS A 73 -23.08 -38.38 -16.02
CA CYS A 73 -22.42 -39.34 -15.15
C CYS A 73 -23.40 -40.23 -14.39
N SER A 74 -22.95 -41.43 -14.05
CA SER A 74 -23.74 -42.43 -13.30
C SER A 74 -24.23 -41.89 -11.95
N LEU A 75 -23.42 -41.04 -11.31
CA LEU A 75 -23.84 -40.20 -10.19
C LEU A 75 -23.99 -38.77 -10.72
N PRO A 76 -25.20 -38.21 -10.83
CA PRO A 76 -25.40 -36.87 -11.38
C PRO A 76 -24.74 -35.84 -10.46
N LEU A 77 -23.68 -35.20 -10.96
CA LEU A 77 -22.98 -34.13 -10.24
C LEU A 77 -23.58 -32.77 -10.65
N ASP A 78 -23.80 -31.89 -9.69
CA ASP A 78 -24.28 -30.54 -9.95
C ASP A 78 -23.14 -29.67 -10.54
N PRO A 79 -23.26 -29.16 -11.78
CA PRO A 79 -22.25 -28.27 -12.34
C PRO A 79 -22.01 -27.02 -11.50
N ASN A 80 -23.02 -26.55 -10.75
CA ASN A 80 -22.90 -25.33 -9.96
C ASN A 80 -21.90 -25.45 -8.81
N SER A 81 -21.76 -26.65 -8.23
CA SER A 81 -20.77 -26.92 -7.17
C SER A 81 -19.33 -26.68 -7.62
N TYR A 82 -19.06 -26.79 -8.93
CA TYR A 82 -17.72 -26.63 -9.51
C TYR A 82 -17.46 -25.22 -10.04
N LEU A 83 -18.46 -24.33 -10.05
CA LEU A 83 -18.31 -22.98 -10.61
C LEU A 83 -17.38 -22.09 -9.80
N MET A 84 -17.43 -22.24 -8.47
CA MET A 84 -16.75 -21.36 -7.51
C MET A 84 -15.51 -21.97 -6.88
N ILE A 85 -15.05 -23.15 -7.31
CA ILE A 85 -13.85 -23.79 -6.75
C ILE A 85 -12.62 -22.88 -6.81
N SER A 86 -12.49 -22.08 -7.88
CA SER A 86 -11.41 -21.09 -8.00
C SER A 86 -11.55 -19.93 -6.99
N LEU A 87 -12.75 -19.57 -6.54
CA LEU A 87 -12.93 -18.52 -5.52
C LEU A 87 -12.65 -19.06 -4.12
N LEU A 88 -13.04 -20.30 -3.83
CA LEU A 88 -12.74 -20.96 -2.56
C LEU A 88 -11.24 -21.18 -2.39
N ALA A 89 -10.53 -21.42 -3.50
CA ALA A 89 -9.07 -21.47 -3.53
C ALA A 89 -8.38 -20.14 -3.17
N GLY A 90 -9.10 -19.01 -3.15
CA GLY A 90 -8.53 -17.69 -2.84
C GLY A 90 -8.52 -17.30 -1.36
N THR A 91 -9.12 -18.10 -0.47
CA THR A 91 -9.29 -17.71 0.94
C THR A 91 -8.13 -18.16 1.84
N THR A 92 -7.38 -19.18 1.45
CA THR A 92 -6.18 -19.63 2.15
C THR A 92 -4.95 -19.06 1.44
N THR A 93 -4.27 -18.11 2.09
CA THR A 93 -3.08 -17.43 1.58
C THR A 93 -2.03 -18.44 1.09
N SER A 94 -1.38 -18.17 -0.05
CA SER A 94 -0.29 -19.00 -0.59
C SER A 94 0.68 -19.44 0.52
N PRO A 95 0.77 -20.72 0.86
CA PRO A 95 1.64 -21.20 1.96
C PRO A 95 3.12 -20.88 1.69
N ASP A 96 3.50 -20.80 0.42
CA ASP A 96 4.85 -20.41 -0.01
C ASP A 96 5.15 -18.92 0.13
N ARG A 97 4.14 -18.07 0.34
CA ARG A 97 4.35 -16.63 0.43
C ARG A 97 4.84 -16.30 1.84
N LYS A 98 6.16 -16.33 2.00
CA LYS A 98 6.84 -15.72 3.15
C LYS A 98 6.51 -14.23 3.16
N PHE A 99 5.53 -13.84 3.97
CA PHE A 99 5.33 -12.43 4.28
C PHE A 99 6.65 -11.90 4.85
N GLY A 100 7.12 -10.76 4.35
CA GLY A 100 8.35 -10.16 4.87
C GLY A 100 8.26 -9.98 6.38
N LEU A 101 9.40 -9.99 7.07
CA LEU A 101 9.44 -9.70 8.51
C LEU A 101 8.69 -8.39 8.77
N TYR A 102 7.62 -8.46 9.56
CA TYR A 102 6.94 -7.27 10.05
C TYR A 102 7.88 -6.57 11.01
N GLU A 103 8.48 -5.47 10.57
CA GLU A 103 9.27 -4.60 11.42
C GLU A 103 8.32 -3.56 12.04
N PRO A 104 7.98 -3.65 13.33
CA PRO A 104 7.11 -2.69 13.97
C PRO A 104 7.77 -1.31 13.92
N GLN A 105 7.16 -0.38 13.16
CA GLN A 105 7.62 1.01 13.15
C GLN A 105 7.45 1.62 14.54
N GLU A 106 8.49 2.32 15.01
CA GLU A 106 8.44 3.01 16.28
C GLU A 106 7.26 4.01 16.33
N PRO A 107 6.54 4.09 17.46
CA PRO A 107 5.35 4.93 17.58
C PRO A 107 5.64 6.42 17.33
N GLU A 108 6.86 6.87 17.60
CA GLU A 108 7.30 8.23 17.34
C GLU A 108 7.39 8.55 15.84
N GLN A 109 7.81 7.58 15.03
CA GLN A 109 7.93 7.75 13.58
C GLN A 109 6.55 7.80 12.93
N LEU A 110 5.62 6.98 13.39
CA LEU A 110 4.21 7.01 12.98
C LEU A 110 3.53 8.34 13.35
N ALA A 111 3.78 8.84 14.57
CA ALA A 111 3.27 10.15 15.00
C ALA A 111 3.87 11.31 14.18
N ALA A 112 5.13 11.20 13.75
CA ALA A 112 5.76 12.19 12.88
C ALA A 112 5.24 12.14 11.44
N GLN A 113 4.95 10.94 10.91
CA GLN A 113 4.36 10.74 9.58
C GLN A 113 2.94 11.31 9.51
N THR A 114 2.08 10.94 10.45
CA THR A 114 0.70 11.45 10.53
C THR A 114 0.64 12.98 10.65
N LYS A 115 1.56 13.60 11.39
CA LYS A 115 1.69 15.07 11.44
C LYS A 115 2.08 15.68 10.10
N ARG A 116 2.94 15.03 9.32
CA ARG A 116 3.33 15.49 7.98
C ARG A 116 2.19 15.35 6.99
N GLU A 117 1.46 14.24 7.04
CA GLU A 117 0.29 13.98 6.21
C GLU A 117 -0.78 15.04 6.43
N ARG A 118 -1.13 15.34 7.69
CA ARG A 118 -2.10 16.41 8.02
C ARG A 118 -1.69 17.75 7.44
N LYS A 119 -0.41 18.12 7.57
CA LYS A 119 0.11 19.37 7.00
C LYS A 119 0.00 19.39 5.47
N ALA A 120 0.39 18.30 4.82
CA ALA A 120 0.29 18.19 3.36
C ALA A 120 -1.15 18.32 2.88
N ILE A 121 -2.09 17.64 3.55
CA ILE A 121 -3.52 17.72 3.26
C ILE A 121 -4.02 19.16 3.43
N THR A 122 -3.70 19.82 4.54
CA THR A 122 -4.10 21.22 4.77
C THR A 122 -3.52 22.16 3.71
N THR A 123 -2.27 21.96 3.29
CA THR A 123 -1.66 22.77 2.23
C THR A 123 -2.39 22.60 0.89
N ILE A 124 -2.77 21.37 0.52
CA ILE A 124 -3.52 21.10 -0.71
C ILE A 124 -4.89 21.79 -0.65
N ILE A 125 -5.60 21.65 0.48
CA ILE A 125 -6.91 22.27 0.67
C ILE A 125 -6.80 23.80 0.55
N ASN A 126 -5.83 24.42 1.22
CA ASN A 126 -5.62 25.87 1.13
C ASN A 126 -5.30 26.33 -0.30
N GLY A 127 -4.48 25.58 -1.03
CA GLY A 127 -4.19 25.87 -2.43
C GLY A 127 -5.44 25.81 -3.33
N VAL A 128 -6.27 24.78 -3.16
CA VAL A 128 -7.54 24.66 -3.91
C VAL A 128 -8.49 25.81 -3.59
N PHE A 129 -8.65 26.15 -2.31
CA PHE A 129 -9.49 27.28 -1.90
C PHE A 129 -8.96 28.64 -2.41
N SER A 130 -7.64 28.81 -2.47
CA SER A 130 -6.98 30.01 -3.03
C SER A 130 -7.31 30.20 -4.52
N VAL A 131 -7.21 29.12 -5.31
CA VAL A 131 -7.52 29.14 -6.76
C VAL A 131 -9.01 29.39 -7.01
N ILE A 132 -9.90 28.68 -6.32
CA ILE A 132 -11.35 28.84 -6.49
C ILE A 132 -11.79 30.21 -6.00
N GLY A 133 -11.31 30.65 -4.83
CA GLY A 133 -11.66 31.92 -4.21
C GLY A 133 -11.22 33.12 -5.06
N SER A 134 -10.01 33.08 -5.61
CA SER A 134 -9.52 34.15 -6.50
C SER A 134 -10.29 34.21 -7.82
N GLY A 135 -10.62 33.06 -8.43
CA GLY A 135 -11.46 33.00 -9.63
C GLY A 135 -12.87 33.54 -9.38
N ALA A 136 -13.51 33.14 -8.27
CA ALA A 136 -14.84 33.63 -7.89
C ALA A 136 -14.83 35.14 -7.57
N ALA A 137 -13.82 35.62 -6.85
CA ALA A 137 -13.66 37.04 -6.57
C ALA A 137 -13.45 37.87 -7.85
N ALA A 138 -12.63 37.38 -8.80
CA ALA A 138 -12.45 38.00 -10.10
C ALA A 138 -13.76 38.04 -10.92
N TRP A 139 -14.53 36.95 -10.87
CA TRP A 139 -15.85 36.89 -11.51
C TRP A 139 -16.83 37.92 -10.95
N ILE A 140 -16.94 38.03 -9.63
CA ILE A 140 -17.82 39.01 -8.96
C ILE A 140 -17.33 40.43 -9.24
N GLY A 141 -16.02 40.68 -9.17
CA GLY A 141 -15.43 41.98 -9.47
C GLY A 141 -15.73 42.44 -10.91
N SER A 142 -15.75 41.49 -11.85
CA SER A 142 -16.05 41.78 -13.27
C SER A 142 -17.51 42.19 -13.52
N GLU A 143 -18.44 41.96 -12.59
CA GLU A 143 -19.86 42.36 -12.74
C GLU A 143 -20.03 43.85 -12.91
N ARG A 144 -19.15 44.64 -12.30
CA ARG A 144 -19.22 46.11 -12.35
C ARG A 144 -18.73 46.71 -13.67
N THR A 145 -18.13 45.90 -14.55
CA THR A 145 -17.45 46.39 -15.76
C THR A 145 -18.29 46.32 -17.04
N ASN A 146 -19.55 45.86 -16.98
CA ASN A 146 -20.44 45.69 -18.15
C ASN A 146 -19.82 44.88 -19.31
N TRP A 147 -18.84 44.01 -19.02
CA TRP A 147 -18.23 43.14 -20.02
C TRP A 147 -19.20 42.03 -20.46
N ARG A 148 -19.08 41.61 -21.74
CA ARG A 148 -19.77 40.39 -22.22
C ARG A 148 -19.32 39.20 -21.37
N GLN A 149 -20.23 38.24 -21.14
CA GLN A 149 -19.97 37.10 -20.26
C GLN A 149 -18.74 36.28 -20.67
N GLU A 150 -18.44 36.22 -21.97
CA GLU A 150 -17.23 35.59 -22.52
C GLU A 150 -15.94 36.17 -21.93
N TRP A 151 -15.83 37.50 -21.84
CA TRP A 151 -14.64 38.16 -21.29
C TRP A 151 -14.52 37.99 -19.78
N ARG A 152 -15.66 37.90 -19.08
CA ARG A 152 -15.70 37.65 -17.64
C ARG A 152 -15.15 36.27 -17.28
N ILE A 153 -15.52 35.24 -18.04
CA ILE A 153 -15.04 33.88 -17.77
C ILE A 153 -13.58 33.71 -18.13
N LEU A 154 -13.12 34.32 -19.24
CA LEU A 154 -11.72 34.33 -19.63
C LEU A 154 -10.84 35.03 -18.58
N PHE A 155 -11.30 36.17 -18.05
CA PHE A 155 -10.57 36.89 -17.00
C PHE A 155 -10.50 36.09 -15.69
N ALA A 156 -11.61 35.52 -15.23
CA ALA A 156 -11.63 34.70 -14.02
C ALA A 156 -10.74 33.45 -14.14
N LEU A 157 -10.75 32.79 -15.30
CA LEU A 157 -9.88 31.65 -15.59
C LEU A 157 -8.41 32.06 -15.60
N PHE A 158 -8.08 33.20 -16.22
CA PHE A 158 -6.72 33.72 -16.25
C PHE A 158 -6.18 33.99 -14.84
N VAL A 159 -6.97 34.65 -13.99
CA VAL A 159 -6.60 34.88 -12.58
C VAL A 159 -6.38 33.56 -11.84
N ALA A 160 -7.29 32.59 -12.00
CA ALA A 160 -7.16 31.27 -11.38
C ALA A 160 -5.88 30.54 -11.82
N VAL A 161 -5.50 30.62 -13.10
CA VAL A 161 -4.26 30.03 -13.64
C VAL A 161 -3.02 30.69 -13.03
N VAL A 162 -2.98 32.03 -12.96
CA VAL A 162 -1.85 32.75 -12.35
C VAL A 162 -1.67 32.34 -10.88
N VAL A 163 -2.77 32.25 -10.13
CA VAL A 163 -2.75 31.81 -8.73
C VAL A 163 -2.29 30.36 -8.61
N ALA A 164 -2.77 29.46 -9.47
CA ALA A 164 -2.35 28.06 -9.49
C ALA A 164 -0.84 27.90 -9.76
N ILE A 165 -0.28 28.70 -10.68
CA ILE A 165 1.16 28.73 -10.95
C ILE A 165 1.91 29.22 -9.71
N SER A 166 1.45 30.31 -9.07
CA SER A 166 2.06 30.84 -7.85
C SER A 166 2.09 29.81 -6.71
N GLU A 167 0.97 29.12 -6.47
CA GLU A 167 0.89 28.05 -5.48
C GLU A 167 1.80 26.86 -5.82
N THR A 168 1.93 26.51 -7.11
CA THR A 168 2.82 25.45 -7.58
C THR A 168 4.29 25.77 -7.27
N VAL A 169 4.73 27.00 -7.56
CA VAL A 169 6.09 27.44 -7.23
C VAL A 169 6.33 27.41 -5.72
N LEU A 170 5.36 27.87 -4.93
CA LEU A 170 5.45 27.85 -3.47
C LEU A 170 5.54 26.42 -2.93
N TYR A 171 4.78 25.50 -3.51
CA TYR A 171 4.84 24.07 -3.19
C TYR A 171 6.21 23.46 -3.51
N ILE A 172 6.77 23.76 -4.68
CA ILE A 172 8.12 23.27 -5.08
C ILE A 172 9.18 23.76 -4.08
N ILE A 173 9.14 25.04 -3.69
CA ILE A 173 10.06 25.61 -2.70
C ILE A 173 9.91 24.90 -1.35
N TRP A 174 8.66 24.67 -0.91
CA TRP A 174 8.39 23.96 0.34
C TRP A 174 8.89 22.50 0.30
N GLN A 175 8.65 21.80 -0.81
CA GLN A 175 9.10 20.42 -1.01
C GLN A 175 10.63 20.33 -0.98
N SER A 176 11.33 21.27 -1.65
CA SER A 176 12.79 21.37 -1.65
C SER A 176 13.37 21.60 -0.24
N ARG A 177 12.74 22.47 0.55
CA ARG A 177 13.14 22.68 1.96
C ARG A 177 12.87 21.44 2.83
N SER A 178 11.75 20.76 2.60
CA SER A 178 11.35 19.58 3.37
C SER A 178 12.28 18.37 3.11
N SER A 179 12.78 18.21 1.88
CA SER A 179 13.76 17.17 1.54
C SER A 179 15.16 17.48 2.10
N SER A 180 15.62 18.74 2.04
CA SER A 180 16.93 19.13 2.57
C SER A 180 17.01 19.13 4.10
N ALA A 181 15.89 19.27 4.82
CA ALA A 181 15.87 19.20 6.29
C ALA A 181 16.25 17.80 6.82
N LYS A 182 16.01 16.74 6.03
CA LYS A 182 16.36 15.36 6.41
C LYS A 182 17.87 15.11 6.37
N THR A 183 18.55 15.60 5.34
CA THR A 183 20.01 15.46 5.19
C THR A 183 20.79 16.29 6.21
N THR A 184 20.32 17.49 6.56
CA THR A 184 21.00 18.35 7.55
C THR A 184 20.87 17.82 8.98
N LYS A 185 19.73 17.24 9.36
CA LYS A 185 19.58 16.60 10.68
C LYS A 185 20.49 15.38 10.83
N MET A 186 20.63 14.58 9.77
CA MET A 186 21.54 13.44 9.78
C MET A 186 23.01 13.89 9.92
N ARG A 187 23.42 14.95 9.22
CA ARG A 187 24.76 15.53 9.37
C ARG A 187 25.03 16.08 10.77
N ARG A 188 24.04 16.70 11.43
CA ARG A 188 24.17 17.20 12.81
C ARG A 188 24.25 16.06 13.84
N LEU A 189 23.47 15.00 13.67
CA LEU A 189 23.54 13.81 14.53
C LEU A 189 24.89 13.09 14.39
N ILE A 190 25.42 12.97 13.18
CA ILE A 190 26.75 12.38 12.94
C ILE A 190 27.84 13.24 13.59
N ARG A 191 27.71 14.57 13.57
CA ARG A 191 28.68 15.48 14.21
C ARG A 191 28.60 15.45 15.74
N ALA A 192 27.40 15.46 16.31
CA ALA A 192 27.22 15.33 17.76
C ALA A 192 27.76 13.98 18.29
N LYS A 193 27.50 12.88 17.56
CA LYS A 193 28.05 11.56 17.92
C LYS A 193 29.58 11.49 17.79
N LYS A 194 30.19 12.33 16.94
CA LYS A 194 31.65 12.41 16.82
C LYS A 194 32.26 13.20 17.99
N GLU A 195 31.63 14.30 18.40
CA GLU A 195 32.06 15.10 19.55
C GLU A 195 31.94 14.32 20.88
N ASP A 196 30.89 13.52 21.06
CA ASP A 196 30.76 12.66 22.25
C ASP A 196 31.83 11.55 22.29
N LYS A 197 32.23 11.01 21.13
CA LYS A 197 33.26 9.96 21.05
C LYS A 197 34.66 10.53 21.33
N GLU A 198 34.95 11.72 20.82
CA GLU A 198 36.23 12.41 21.03
C GLU A 198 36.40 12.90 22.48
N ASN A 199 35.31 13.29 23.15
CA ASN A 199 35.33 13.64 24.58
C ASN A 199 35.40 12.41 25.51
N SER A 200 34.96 11.23 25.03
CA SER A 200 35.06 9.97 25.78
C SER A 200 36.48 9.37 25.75
N ASP A 201 37.23 9.60 24.67
CA ASP A 201 38.59 9.06 24.52
C ASP A 201 39.63 9.84 25.35
N HIS A 202 39.35 11.11 25.71
CA HIS A 202 40.22 11.92 26.59
C HIS A 202 39.97 11.72 28.10
N LEU A 203 38.90 11.03 28.51
CA LEU A 203 38.57 10.80 29.92
C LEU A 203 39.05 9.44 30.45
N ASN A 204 39.74 8.62 29.64
CA ASN A 204 40.18 7.27 30.02
C ASN A 204 41.70 7.13 30.27
N THR A 205 42.46 8.22 30.31
CA THR A 205 43.92 8.17 30.61
C THR A 205 44.33 8.60 32.00
N ASN A 206 43.42 9.07 32.87
CA ASN A 206 43.77 9.45 34.25
C ASN A 206 42.77 8.87 35.26
N THR A 207 42.84 7.56 35.48
CA THR A 207 42.20 6.91 36.64
C THR A 207 43.19 6.00 37.34
N THR A 208 44.16 6.61 38.01
CA THR A 208 44.73 6.07 39.24
C THR A 208 44.80 7.18 40.27
N ASN A 209 44.12 6.91 41.40
CA ASN A 209 44.21 7.56 42.71
C ASN A 209 43.15 8.61 43.09
N GLU A 210 42.57 8.32 44.26
CA GLU A 210 41.91 9.19 45.24
C GLU A 210 40.39 9.44 45.15
N GLU A 211 39.68 8.61 45.93
CA GLU A 211 38.70 8.95 46.97
C GLU A 211 37.87 10.26 46.96
N ALA A 212 36.59 10.06 47.29
CA ALA A 212 35.71 10.88 48.13
C ALA A 212 34.87 12.05 47.52
N HIS A 213 33.55 11.88 47.72
CA HIS A 213 32.54 12.88 48.07
C HIS A 213 31.84 13.79 47.01
N HIS A 214 30.50 13.67 47.07
CA HIS A 214 29.45 14.70 46.95
C HIS A 214 28.77 15.08 45.60
N ASN A 215 27.48 14.70 45.55
CA ASN A 215 26.26 15.52 45.32
C ASN A 215 26.08 16.45 44.09
N GLY A 216 24.92 16.27 43.45
CA GLY A 216 24.17 17.29 42.67
C GLY A 216 23.99 16.89 41.20
N LEU A 217 22.84 17.01 40.53
CA LEU A 217 21.63 17.79 40.74
C LEU A 217 20.39 17.09 40.16
N ARG A 218 19.30 17.16 40.92
CA ARG A 218 17.90 17.10 40.45
C ARG A 218 17.61 18.26 39.49
N LEU A 219 16.86 18.00 38.42
CA LEU A 219 16.10 19.06 37.74
C LEU A 219 14.64 18.65 37.55
N ARG A 220 13.81 19.60 37.96
CA ARG A 220 12.40 19.54 38.35
C ARG A 220 11.55 19.98 37.17
N VAL A 221 10.66 19.12 36.66
CA VAL A 221 9.61 19.54 35.73
C VAL A 221 8.44 20.09 36.54
N GLN A 222 8.19 21.40 36.45
CA GLN A 222 6.94 22.01 36.89
C GLN A 222 5.94 22.00 35.73
N THR A 223 4.77 21.40 35.99
CA THR A 223 3.54 21.56 35.22
C THR A 223 2.91 22.91 35.57
N LYS A 224 2.56 23.71 34.56
CA LYS A 224 1.65 24.86 34.71
C LYS A 224 0.38 24.56 33.93
N SER A 225 -0.69 24.31 34.67
CA SER A 225 -2.08 24.45 34.25
C SER A 225 -2.48 25.91 34.40
N THR A 226 -3.09 26.48 33.37
CA THR A 226 -3.93 27.68 33.50
C THR A 226 -5.20 27.46 32.69
N THR A 227 -6.29 27.56 33.43
CA THR A 227 -7.70 27.78 33.12
C THR A 227 -8.00 28.47 31.81
#